data_AF-A0A3C1IEF2-F1
#
_entry.id   AF-A0A3C1IEF2-F1
#
_cell.length_a   1.000
_cell.length_b   1.000
_cell.length_c   1.000
_cell.angle_alpha   90.00
_cell.angle_beta   90.00
_cell.angle_gamma   90.00
#
_symmetry.space_group_name_H-M   'P 1'
#
loop_
_entity.id
_entity.type
_entity.pdbx_description
1 polymer ?
#
loop_
_entity_poly.entity_id
_entity_poly.type
_entity_poly.pdbx_seq_one_letter_code
_entity_poly.pdbx_strand_id
1 'polypeptide(L)'
;IFLPSIKAGVGVAAFFCFMFSWVELLLAKTLTAVAAKPIAATMTKTASSAGYELGLLAAAGTLTIIPGAIVIYFVRNYIAKGFALGRV
;
A
#
# COMPACT_ATOMS: atom_id res chain seq x y z
N ILE A 1 -17.19 -14.33 -18.34
CA ILE A 1 -16.96 -15.80 -18.50
C ILE A 1 -15.51 -16.22 -18.20
N PHE A 2 -14.50 -15.46 -18.62
CA PHE A 2 -13.06 -15.77 -18.37
C PHE A 2 -12.52 -15.34 -17.00
N LEU A 3 -13.18 -14.41 -16.31
CA LEU A 3 -12.84 -13.93 -14.95
C LEU A 3 -12.46 -15.04 -13.96
N PRO A 4 -13.22 -16.16 -13.81
CA PRO A 4 -12.84 -17.28 -12.94
C PRO A 4 -11.52 -17.96 -13.31
N SER A 5 -11.16 -17.99 -14.59
CA SER A 5 -9.92 -18.62 -15.06
C SER A 5 -8.69 -17.75 -14.79
N ILE A 6 -8.84 -16.42 -14.75
CA ILE A 6 -7.75 -15.46 -14.54
C ILE A 6 -7.67 -14.93 -13.11
N LYS A 7 -8.45 -15.46 -12.17
CA LYS A 7 -8.51 -14.97 -10.77
C LYS A 7 -7.14 -14.87 -10.10
N ALA A 8 -6.24 -15.82 -10.37
CA ALA A 8 -4.88 -15.78 -9.84
C ALA A 8 -4.08 -14.58 -10.37
N GLY A 9 -4.11 -14.34 -11.69
CA GLY A 9 -3.44 -13.20 -12.32
C GLY A 9 -4.03 -11.85 -11.89
N VAL A 10 -5.35 -11.75 -11.77
CA VAL A 10 -6.02 -10.53 -11.28
C VAL A 10 -5.62 -10.22 -9.84
N GLY A 11 -5.50 -11.23 -8.97
CA GLY A 11 -5.04 -11.05 -7.60
C GLY A 11 -3.61 -10.51 -7.52
N VAL A 12 -2.70 -11.00 -8.37
CA VAL A 12 -1.31 -10.52 -8.45
C VAL A 12 -1.25 -9.09 -9.00
N ALA A 13 -2.00 -8.78 -10.07
CA ALA A 13 -2.04 -7.44 -10.63
C ALA A 13 -2.62 -6.41 -9.63
N ALA A 14 -3.68 -6.77 -8.90
CA ALA A 14 -4.26 -5.93 -7.86
C ALA A 14 -3.28 -5.67 -6.71
N PHE A 15 -2.49 -6.69 -6.32
CA PHE A 15 -1.43 -6.54 -5.32
C PHE A 15 -0.38 -5.50 -5.75
N PHE A 16 0.16 -5.64 -6.96
CA PHE A 16 1.19 -4.72 -7.46
C PHE A 16 0.64 -3.32 -7.70
N CYS A 17 -0.59 -3.19 -8.19
CA CYS A 17 -1.25 -1.90 -8.36
C CYS A 17 -1.43 -1.18 -7.02
N PHE A 18 -1.87 -1.90 -5.99
CA PHE A 18 -1.96 -1.37 -4.64
C PHE A 18 -0.59 -0.97 -4.10
N MET A 19 0.41 -1.86 -4.17
CA MET A 19 1.76 -1.60 -3.66
C MET A 19 2.40 -0.37 -4.33
N PHE A 20 2.23 -0.22 -5.65
CA PHE A 20 2.70 0.94 -6.39
C PHE A 20 1.98 2.21 -5.94
N SER A 21 0.64 2.23 -5.99
CA SER A 21 -0.16 3.40 -5.58
C SER A 21 0.08 3.79 -4.12
N TRP A 22 0.37 2.82 -3.24
CA TRP A 22 0.61 3.04 -1.83
C TRP A 22 1.94 3.76 -1.53
N VAL A 23 2.97 3.49 -2.34
CA VAL A 23 4.31 4.08 -2.18
C VAL A 23 4.48 5.38 -2.97
N GLU A 24 3.62 5.63 -3.95
CA GLU A 24 3.74 6.76 -4.88
C GLU A 24 3.37 8.10 -4.22
N LEU A 25 4.40 8.86 -3.80
CA LEU A 25 4.23 10.14 -3.10
C LEU A 25 4.29 11.37 -4.01
N LEU A 26 4.75 11.22 -5.25
CA LEU A 26 5.03 12.35 -6.14
C LEU A 26 3.74 12.99 -6.68
N LEU A 27 2.84 12.23 -7.31
CA LEU A 27 1.51 12.73 -7.68
C LEU A 27 0.69 13.06 -6.44
N ALA A 28 0.73 12.19 -5.42
CA ALA A 28 -0.10 12.36 -4.23
C ALA A 28 0.18 13.71 -3.54
N LYS A 29 1.45 14.08 -3.33
CA LYS A 29 1.79 15.38 -2.72
C LYS A 29 1.48 16.57 -3.64
N THR A 30 1.50 16.37 -4.96
CA THR A 30 1.28 17.45 -5.94
C THR A 30 -0.20 17.75 -6.13
N LEU A 31 -1.07 16.74 -6.19
CA LEU A 31 -2.51 16.92 -6.43
C LEU A 31 -3.33 17.08 -5.13
N THR A 32 -2.87 16.57 -3.98
CA THR A 32 -3.67 16.55 -2.72
C THR A 32 -3.13 17.50 -1.64
N ALA A 33 -3.20 18.80 -1.90
CA ALA A 33 -2.63 19.81 -1.00
C ALA A 33 -3.47 20.11 0.26
N VAL A 34 -4.78 19.86 0.27
CA VAL A 34 -5.70 20.37 1.33
C VAL A 34 -6.49 19.27 2.04
N ALA A 35 -7.25 18.41 1.33
CA ALA A 35 -8.22 17.50 1.94
C ALA A 35 -7.83 16.01 1.96
N ALA A 36 -7.02 15.53 1.01
CA ALA A 36 -6.69 14.10 0.84
C ALA A 36 -5.20 13.80 1.02
N LYS A 37 -4.56 14.42 2.03
CA LYS A 37 -3.11 14.27 2.24
C LYS A 37 -2.75 12.81 2.53
N PRO A 38 -1.77 12.22 1.82
CA PRO A 38 -1.30 10.88 2.11
C PRO A 38 -0.62 10.84 3.49
N ILE A 39 -0.80 9.74 4.22
CA ILE A 39 -0.26 9.55 5.59
C ILE A 39 1.24 9.82 5.64
N ALA A 40 1.99 9.38 4.62
CA ALA A 40 3.42 9.62 4.50
C ALA A 40 3.79 11.11 4.39
N ALA A 41 2.94 11.96 3.80
CA ALA A 41 3.17 13.41 3.76
C ALA A 41 2.89 14.06 5.12
N THR A 42 1.95 13.54 5.90
CA THR A 42 1.68 13.99 7.26
C THR A 42 2.83 13.62 8.20
N MET A 43 3.41 12.42 8.07
CA MET A 43 4.60 12.01 8.84
C MET A 43 5.80 12.94 8.62
N THR A 44 6.03 13.44 7.40
CA THR A 44 7.10 14.42 7.13
C THR A 44 6.86 15.76 7.86
N LYS A 45 5.60 16.16 8.05
CA LYS A 45 5.26 17.41 8.74
C LYS A 45 5.35 17.28 10.26
N THR A 46 4.93 16.15 10.82
CA THR A 46 5.07 15.85 12.26
C THR A 46 6.53 15.79 12.68
N ALA A 47 7.43 15.31 11.82
CA ALA A 47 8.87 15.36 12.08
C ALA A 47 9.44 16.79 12.15
N SER A 48 8.74 17.79 11.59
CA SER A 48 9.20 19.18 11.48
C SER A 48 8.51 20.13 12.48
N SER A 49 7.45 19.73 13.17
CA SER A 49 6.67 20.61 14.05
C SER A 49 7.09 20.43 15.53
N ALA A 50 7.90 21.37 16.02
CA ALA A 50 8.15 21.69 17.44
C ALA A 50 8.77 20.62 18.38
N GLY A 51 8.97 19.39 17.95
CA GLY A 51 9.63 18.34 18.73
C GLY A 51 9.58 17.05 17.94
N TYR A 52 10.64 16.24 17.98
CA TYR A 52 10.62 14.94 17.32
C TYR A 52 9.69 14.01 18.13
N GLU A 53 8.38 14.09 17.85
CA GLU A 53 7.33 13.30 18.49
C GLU A 53 7.42 11.84 18.01
N LEU A 54 8.44 11.14 18.50
CA LEU A 54 8.76 9.74 18.23
C LEU A 54 7.56 8.81 18.44
N GLY A 55 6.75 9.09 19.47
CA GLY A 55 5.55 8.31 19.78
C GLY A 55 4.49 8.41 18.68
N LEU A 56 4.25 9.62 18.15
CA LEU A 56 3.32 9.86 17.04
C LEU A 56 3.84 9.27 15.73
N LEU A 57 5.15 9.37 15.47
CA LEU A 57 5.77 8.77 14.28
C LEU A 57 5.74 7.23 14.34
N ALA A 58 5.98 6.63 15.50
CA ALA A 58 5.86 5.17 15.70
C ALA A 58 4.41 4.68 15.57
N ALA A 59 3.45 5.42 16.11
CA ALA A 59 2.02 5.12 15.95
C ALA A 59 1.59 5.24 14.48
N ALA A 60 2.02 6.28 13.77
CA ALA A 60 1.75 6.42 12.34
C ALA A 60 2.40 5.31 11.50
N GLY A 61 3.65 4.94 11.84
CA GLY A 61 4.38 3.85 11.18
C GLY A 61 3.76 2.46 11.42
N THR A 62 3.18 2.21 12.58
CA THR A 62 2.46 0.94 12.83
C THR A 62 1.12 0.90 12.10
N LEU A 63 0.40 2.02 12.02
CA LEU A 63 -0.84 2.13 11.25
C LEU A 63 -0.63 1.91 9.75
N THR A 64 0.52 2.28 9.18
CA THR A 64 0.80 2.06 7.75
C THR A 64 1.05 0.60 7.38
N ILE A 65 1.31 -0.28 8.36
CA ILE A 65 1.48 -1.73 8.14
C ILE A 65 0.14 -2.43 7.94
N ILE A 66 -0.93 -1.95 8.57
CA ILE A 66 -2.26 -2.58 8.57
C ILE A 66 -2.79 -2.83 7.14
N PRO A 67 -2.75 -1.85 6.21
CA PRO A 67 -3.24 -2.04 4.84
C PRO A 67 -2.42 -3.08 4.07
N GLY A 68 -1.09 -3.09 4.27
CA GLY A 68 -0.21 -4.11 3.69
C GLY A 68 -0.54 -5.51 4.20
N ALA A 69 -0.78 -5.66 5.51
CA ALA A 69 -1.19 -6.93 6.10
C ALA A 69 -2.56 -7.42 5.59
N ILE A 70 -3.52 -6.52 5.42
CA ILE A 70 -4.84 -6.83 4.84
C ILE A 70 -4.68 -7.33 3.40
N VAL A 71 -3.89 -6.64 2.59
CA VAL A 71 -3.66 -7.04 1.20
C VAL A 71 -2.98 -8.39 1.11
N ILE A 72 -1.96 -8.66 1.94
CA ILE A 72 -1.33 -9.98 2.02
C ILE A 72 -2.35 -11.06 2.41
N TYR A 73 -3.22 -10.78 3.38
CA TYR A 73 -4.28 -11.71 3.79
C TYR A 73 -5.20 -12.08 2.63
N PHE A 74 -5.63 -11.11 1.82
CA PHE A 74 -6.52 -11.34 0.68
C PHE A 74 -5.82 -12.06 -0.48
N VAL A 75 -4.57 -11.69 -0.75
CA VAL A 75 -3.87 -12.16 -1.95
C VAL A 75 -3.11 -13.47 -1.71
N ARG A 76 -2.87 -13.91 -0.47
CA ARG A 76 -2.13 -15.16 -0.17
C ARG A 76 -2.60 -16.38 -0.97
N ASN A 77 -3.90 -16.51 -1.21
CA ASN A 77 -4.49 -17.64 -1.94
C ASN A 77 -4.32 -17.53 -3.47
N TYR A 78 -4.08 -16.33 -4.00
CA TYR A 78 -3.96 -16.02 -5.43
C TYR A 78 -2.50 -15.88 -5.88
N ILE A 79 -1.64 -15.26 -5.05
CA ILE A 79 -0.18 -15.13 -5.29
C ILE A 79 0.50 -16.50 -5.34
N ALA A 80 0.19 -17.40 -4.39
CA ALA A 80 0.84 -18.72 -4.34
C ALA A 80 0.60 -19.55 -5.61
N LYS A 81 -0.60 -19.44 -6.21
CA LYS A 81 -0.93 -20.10 -7.49
C LYS A 81 -0.42 -19.31 -8.69
N GLY A 82 -0.46 -17.97 -8.64
CA GLY A 82 0.01 -17.09 -9.72
C GLY A 82 1.51 -17.19 -9.97
N PHE A 83 2.34 -17.23 -8.92
CA PHE A 83 3.79 -17.43 -9.06
C PHE A 83 4.15 -18.86 -9.49
N ALA A 84 3.41 -19.86 -9.01
CA ALA A 84 3.64 -21.25 -9.41
C ALA A 84 3.33 -21.51 -10.90
N LEU A 85 2.38 -20.78 -11.48
CA LEU A 85 2.06 -20.82 -12.91
C LEU A 85 3.08 -20.10 -13.80
N GLY A 86 3.96 -19.28 -13.22
CA GLY A 86 5.04 -18.59 -13.93
C GLY A 86 6.30 -19.42 -14.12
N ARG A 87 6.38 -20.63 -13.55
CA ARG A 87 7.43 -21.59 -13.90
C ARG A 87 7.04 -22.28 -15.21
N VAL A 88 7.68 -21.87 -16.30
CA VAL A 88 7.92 -22.72 -17.47
C VAL A 88 9.40 -23.05 -17.50
#